data_AF-A0A7Z7QRB4-F1
#
_entry.id   AF-A0A7Z7QRB4-F1
#
_cell.length_a   1.000
_cell.length_b   1.000
_cell.length_c   1.000
_cell.angle_alpha   90.00
_cell.angle_beta   90.00
_cell.angle_gamma   90.00
#
_symmetry.space_group_name_H-M   'P 1'
#
loop_
_entity.id
_entity.type
_entity.pdbx_description
1 polymer ?
#
loop_
_entity_poly.entity_id
_entity_poly.type
_entity_poly.pdbx_seq_one_letter_code
_entity_poly.pdbx_strand_id
1 'polypeptide(L)' 'MRKIRWGPRTIDIDILLYGDEVIDETDLIVPHPRMTERAFVMIPLNDIAANVIEPRSGQMIQNIVQQDETVVKYKS' A
#
# COMPACT_ATOMS: atom_id res chain seq x y z
N MET A 1 19.24 -14.75 10.27
CA MET A 1 18.64 -15.99 9.74
C MET A 1 17.14 -16.03 10.08
N ARG A 2 16.24 -16.25 9.12
CA ARG A 2 14.81 -16.48 9.38
C ARG A 2 14.65 -17.87 10.00
N LYS A 3 14.01 -17.99 11.18
CA LYS A 3 13.76 -19.29 11.84
C LYS A 3 12.58 -20.07 11.24
N ILE A 4 11.65 -19.39 10.55
CA ILE A 4 10.44 -19.98 9.94
C ILE A 4 10.12 -19.22 8.63
N ARG A 5 9.87 -19.93 7.52
CA ARG A 5 9.37 -19.33 6.27
C ARG A 5 7.93 -18.83 6.52
N TRP A 6 7.66 -17.55 6.30
CA TRP A 6 6.39 -16.87 6.63
C TRP A 6 6.10 -16.66 8.13
N GLY A 7 7.09 -16.83 9.00
CA GLY A 7 6.94 -16.44 10.41
C GLY A 7 6.83 -14.92 10.57
N PRO A 8 6.41 -14.45 11.77
CA PRO A 8 6.40 -13.04 12.12
C PRO A 8 7.71 -12.35 11.73
N ARG A 9 7.61 -11.20 11.05
CA ARG A 9 8.74 -10.35 10.72
C ARG A 9 8.78 -9.19 11.71
N THR A 10 9.98 -8.78 12.13
CA THR A 10 10.16 -7.58 12.96
C THR A 10 9.75 -6.32 12.20
N ILE A 11 10.00 -6.29 10.88
CA ILE A 11 9.64 -5.19 9.99
C ILE A 11 9.43 -5.71 8.56
N ASP A 12 8.56 -5.04 7.82
CA ASP A 12 8.26 -5.26 6.40
C ASP A 12 8.16 -3.89 5.72
N ILE A 13 8.79 -3.72 4.56
CA ILE A 13 8.82 -2.45 3.84
C ILE A 13 8.49 -2.74 2.38
N ASP A 14 7.38 -2.18 1.90
CA ASP A 14 6.92 -2.28 0.52
C ASP A 14 6.95 -0.89 -0.14
N ILE A 15 7.39 -0.81 -1.40
CA ILE A 15 7.26 0.40 -2.21
C ILE A 15 5.86 0.41 -2.81
N LEU A 16 5.02 1.39 -2.44
CA LEU A 16 3.64 1.48 -2.90
C LEU A 16 3.52 2.25 -4.22
N LEU A 17 4.13 3.43 -4.29
CA LEU A 17 4.09 4.37 -5.41
C LEU A 17 5.50 4.97 -5.60
N TYR A 18 5.83 5.32 -6.83
CA TYR A 18 7.06 6.04 -7.16
C TYR A 18 6.73 7.14 -8.18
N GLY A 19 6.43 8.34 -7.68
CA GLY A 19 5.88 9.39 -8.54
C GLY A 19 4.62 8.90 -9.26
N ASP A 20 4.59 9.11 -10.57
CA ASP A 20 3.60 8.64 -11.54
C ASP A 20 4.09 7.44 -12.39
N GLU A 21 5.23 6.84 -12.04
CA GLU A 21 5.83 5.74 -12.79
C GLU A 21 5.09 4.41 -12.60
N VAL A 22 5.04 3.64 -13.69
CA VAL A 22 4.56 2.25 -13.70
C VAL A 22 5.73 1.35 -14.06
N ILE A 23 6.18 0.56 -13.08
CA ILE A 23 7.32 -0.35 -13.20
C ILE A 23 6.80 -1.79 -13.15
N ASP A 24 7.21 -2.60 -14.13
CA ASP A 24 6.89 -4.03 -14.24
C ASP A 24 8.16 -4.80 -14.62
N GLU A 25 9.03 -4.98 -13.64
CA GLU A 25 10.29 -5.70 -13.76
C GLU A 25 10.24 -6.99 -12.94
N THR A 26 11.14 -7.93 -13.25
CA THR A 26 11.17 -9.26 -12.59
C THR A 26 11.26 -9.17 -11.06
N ASP A 27 11.97 -8.16 -10.55
CA ASP A 27 12.22 -7.99 -9.11
C ASP A 27 11.48 -6.79 -8.49
N LEU A 28 10.74 -6.00 -9.28
CA LEU A 28 10.04 -4.80 -8.81
C LEU A 28 8.77 -4.51 -9.60
N ILE A 29 7.65 -4.41 -8.89
CA ILE A 29 6.36 -3.99 -9.45
C ILE A 29 5.87 -2.78 -8.67
N VAL A 30 5.72 -1.66 -9.36
CA VAL A 30 5.17 -0.39 -8.84
C VAL A 30 4.10 0.13 -9.82
N PRO A 31 2.96 0.66 -9.36
CA PRO A 31 2.42 0.59 -8.02
C PRO A 31 2.31 -0.84 -7.46
N HIS A 32 2.43 -1.01 -6.15
CA HIS A 32 2.40 -2.33 -5.54
C HIS A 32 1.09 -3.05 -5.92
N PRO A 33 1.15 -4.26 -6.51
CA PRO A 33 0.05 -4.84 -7.29
C PRO A 33 -1.22 -5.12 -6.47
N ARG A 34 -1.08 -5.24 -5.14
CA ARG A 34 -2.19 -5.51 -4.21
C ARG A 34 -2.44 -4.40 -3.20
N MET A 35 -1.92 -3.19 -3.42
CA MET A 35 -2.10 -2.11 -2.45
C MET A 35 -3.57 -1.73 -2.28
N THR A 36 -4.32 -1.67 -3.38
CA THR A 36 -5.73 -1.25 -3.40
C THR A 36 -6.69 -2.24 -2.72
N GLU A 37 -6.29 -3.51 -2.60
CA GLU A 37 -7.04 -4.56 -1.89
C GLU A 37 -6.82 -4.55 -0.37
N ARG A 38 -5.84 -3.78 0.12
CA ARG A 38 -5.38 -3.86 1.51
C ARG A 38 -5.76 -2.60 2.27
N ALA A 39 -6.78 -2.69 3.12
CA ALA A 39 -7.23 -1.56 3.93
C ALA A 39 -6.12 -1.01 4.84
N PHE A 40 -5.29 -1.87 5.43
CA PHE A 40 -4.16 -1.46 6.29
C PHE A 40 -3.05 -0.71 5.52
N VAL A 41 -3.10 -0.71 4.19
CA VAL A 41 -2.26 0.10 3.31
C VAL A 41 -3.01 1.37 2.91
N MET A 42 -4.23 1.22 2.37
CA MET A 42 -4.98 2.32 1.75
C MET A 42 -5.48 3.35 2.76
N ILE A 43 -5.93 2.95 3.95
CA ILE A 43 -6.44 3.87 4.98
C ILE A 43 -5.32 4.83 5.45
N PRO A 44 -4.16 4.36 5.95
CA PRO A 44 -3.09 5.28 6.35
C PRO A 44 -2.47 6.03 5.15
N LEU A 45 -2.44 5.43 3.96
CA LEU A 45 -1.99 6.15 2.75
C LEU A 45 -2.91 7.34 2.44
N ASN A 46 -4.23 7.16 2.57
CA ASN A 46 -5.19 8.23 2.35
C ASN A 46 -4.99 9.41 3.31
N ASP A 47 -4.61 9.16 4.58
CA ASP A 47 -4.35 10.21 5.56
C ASP A 47 -3.23 11.18 5.13
N ILE A 48 -2.23 10.69 4.38
CA ILE A 48 -1.05 11.47 3.98
C ILE A 48 -1.01 11.81 2.49
N ALA A 49 -1.79 11.12 1.65
CA ALA A 49 -1.69 11.18 0.20
C ALA A 49 -3.05 11.10 -0.52
N ALA A 50 -4.14 11.57 0.12
CA ALA A 50 -5.51 11.56 -0.42
C ALA A 50 -5.62 12.05 -1.89
N ASN A 51 -4.88 13.10 -2.24
CA ASN A 51 -4.94 13.75 -3.56
C ASN A 51 -3.95 13.17 -4.59
N VAL A 52 -3.12 12.19 -4.21
CA VAL A 52 -2.20 11.53 -5.13
C VAL A 52 -3.01 10.65 -6.09
N ILE A 53 -2.64 10.67 -7.38
CA ILE A 53 -3.24 9.82 -8.40
C ILE A 53 -2.49 8.49 -8.42
N GLU A 54 -3.21 7.38 -8.30
CA GLU A 54 -2.64 6.05 -8.51
C GLU A 54 -2.54 5.81 -10.04
N PRO A 55 -1.33 5.56 -10.58
CA PRO A 55 -1.10 5.66 -12.02
C PRO A 55 -1.73 4.54 -12.85
N ARG A 56 -2.11 3.39 -12.27
CA ARG A 56 -2.79 2.31 -13.02
C ARG A 56 -4.29 2.57 -13.17
N SER A 57 -4.97 3.08 -12.13
CA SER A 57 -6.40 3.40 -12.14
C SER A 57 -6.70 4.80 -12.66
N GLY A 58 -5.74 5.73 -12.57
CA GLY A 58 -5.95 7.15 -12.85
C GLY A 58 -6.85 7.85 -11.83
N GLN A 59 -7.15 7.20 -10.70
CA GLN A 59 -7.99 7.75 -9.65
C GLN A 59 -7.16 8.29 -8.48
N MET A 60 -7.67 9.31 -7.79
CA MET A 60 -7.08 9.76 -6.54
C MET A 60 -7.22 8.69 -5.45
N ILE A 61 -6.25 8.58 -4.54
CA ILE A 61 -6.28 7.61 -3.42
C ILE A 61 -7.59 7.69 -2.62
N GLN A 62 -8.10 8.90 -2.37
CA GLN A 62 -9.36 9.10 -1.66
C GLN A 62 -10.60 8.50 -2.35
N ASN A 63 -10.54 8.27 -3.67
CA ASN A 63 -11.62 7.66 -4.44
C ASN A 63 -11.52 6.13 -4.46
N ILE A 64 -10.37 5.57 -4.10
CA ILE A 64 -10.10 4.12 -4.13
C ILE A 64 -10.24 3.51 -2.73
N VAL A 65 -9.85 4.25 -1.69
CA VAL A 65 -9.85 3.77 -0.31
C VAL A 65 -11.27 3.36 0.12
N GLN A 66 -11.35 2.21 0.79
CA GLN A 66 -12.57 1.70 1.40
C GLN A 66 -12.37 1.62 2.91
N GLN A 67 -13.43 1.92 3.67
CA GLN A 67 -13.42 1.78 5.11
C GLN A 67 -13.44 0.29 5.49
N ASP A 68 -12.71 -0.06 6.54
CA ASP A 68 -12.60 -1.43 7.04
C ASP A 68 -12.49 -1.41 8.57
N GLU A 69 -13.45 -2.06 9.24
CA GLU A 69 -13.54 -2.11 10.71
C GLU A 69 -12.35 -2.84 11.36
N THR A 70 -11.63 -3.66 10.59
CA THR A 70 -10.44 -4.39 11.08
C THR A 70 -9.20 -3.51 11.18
N VAL A 71 -9.21 -2.33 10.54
CA VAL A 71 -8.10 -1.38 10.57
C VAL A 71 -8.42 -0.28 11.58
N VAL A 72 -7.74 -0.34 12.71
CA VAL A 72 -7.94 0.61 13.81
C VAL A 72 -6.71 1.48 14.00
N LYS A 73 -6.92 2.77 14.27
CA LYS A 73 -5.83 3.69 14.57
C LYS A 73 -5.14 3.27 15.86
N TYR A 74 -3.86 2.92 15.77
CA TYR A 74 -3.05 2.58 16.94
C TYR A 74 -2.42 3.84 17.53
N LYS A 75 -2.98 4.30 18.66
CA LYS A 75 -2.59 5.51 19.40
C LYS A 75 -2.82 6.81 18.62
N SER A 76 -3.16 7.86 19.37
CA SER A 76 -3.47 9.22 18.89
C SER A 76 -2.31 10.17 19.12
#